data_AF-A0A9W9YMP9-F1
#
_entry.id   AF-A0A9W9YMP9-F1
#
_cell.length_a   1.000
_cell.length_b   1.000
_cell.length_c   1.000
_cell.angle_alpha   90.00
_cell.angle_beta   90.00
_cell.angle_gamma   90.00
#
_symmetry.space_group_name_H-M   'P 1'
#
loop_
_entity.id
_entity.type
_entity.pdbx_description
1 polymer ?
#
loop_
_entity_poly.entity_id
_entity_poly.type
_entity_poly.pdbx_seq_one_letter_code
_entity_poly.pdbx_strand_id
1 'polypeptide(L)'
;MAQASATLHCKDCQALLAGREILMLALVPPSHLQLAVKEGKEDQVYTKLNKVENTKGGKCASYCPYIVHCRGCGSHLGNITKLASKELICFKIENLYIFHNGEKIISKKLAKVRARLEECGIEVYRQCIVKTSVDPL
;
A
#
# COMPACT_ATOMS: atom_id res chain seq x y z
N MET A 1 21.75 -7.44 -18.49
CA MET A 1 20.45 -6.84 -18.84
C MET A 1 19.76 -6.49 -17.54
N ALA A 2 19.44 -5.22 -17.30
CA ALA A 2 18.72 -4.83 -16.08
C ALA A 2 17.32 -5.45 -16.13
N GLN A 3 17.02 -6.35 -15.19
CA GLN A 3 15.69 -6.90 -15.03
C GLN A 3 14.76 -5.73 -14.71
N ALA A 4 13.80 -5.41 -15.58
CA ALA A 4 12.97 -4.23 -15.38
C ALA A 4 12.15 -4.42 -14.09
N SER A 5 12.50 -3.68 -13.05
CA SER A 5 11.87 -3.78 -11.74
C SER A 5 10.46 -3.21 -11.81
N ALA A 6 9.48 -3.92 -11.24
CA ALA A 6 8.12 -3.41 -11.18
C ALA A 6 8.05 -2.11 -10.37
N THR A 7 7.26 -1.15 -10.86
CA THR A 7 7.07 0.15 -10.22
C THR A 7 5.60 0.49 -10.06
N LEU A 8 5.26 1.18 -8.97
CA LEU A 8 3.94 1.68 -8.68
C LEU A 8 3.80 3.13 -9.13
N HIS A 9 2.70 3.41 -9.81
CA HIS A 9 2.41 4.73 -10.35
C HIS A 9 1.02 5.21 -9.96
N CYS A 10 0.89 6.54 -9.82
CA CYS A 10 -0.41 7.20 -9.75
C CYS A 10 -1.12 7.04 -11.09
N LYS A 11 -2.39 6.61 -11.07
CA LYS A 11 -3.17 6.45 -12.29
C LYS A 11 -3.44 7.76 -13.02
N ASP A 12 -3.63 8.85 -12.27
CA ASP A 12 -4.11 10.12 -12.83
C ASP A 12 -2.97 10.95 -13.44
N CYS A 13 -1.84 11.10 -12.72
CA CYS A 13 -0.70 11.88 -13.20
C CYS A 13 0.51 11.05 -13.64
N GLN A 14 0.44 9.72 -13.56
CA GLN A 14 1.50 8.78 -13.96
C GLN A 14 2.81 8.90 -13.15
N ALA A 15 2.83 9.74 -12.10
CA ALA A 15 3.99 9.90 -11.23
C ALA A 15 4.42 8.55 -10.63
N LEU A 16 5.72 8.30 -10.63
CA LEU A 16 6.35 7.17 -9.94
C LEU A 16 6.24 7.36 -8.43
N LEU A 17 5.66 6.38 -7.74
CA LEU A 17 5.40 6.40 -6.31
C LEU A 17 6.36 5.52 -5.52
N ALA A 18 6.65 4.31 -6.01
CA ALA A 18 7.50 3.33 -5.33
C ALA A 18 8.00 2.25 -6.30
N GLY A 19 9.15 1.64 -5.99
CA GLY A 19 9.62 0.40 -6.64
C GLY A 19 9.19 -0.85 -5.87
N ARG A 20 9.31 -2.03 -6.49
CA ARG A 20 8.93 -3.33 -5.89
C ARG A 20 9.59 -3.60 -4.52
N GLU A 21 10.80 -3.10 -4.31
CA GLU A 21 11.58 -3.26 -3.08
C GLU A 21 10.95 -2.55 -1.87
N ILE A 22 10.07 -1.57 -2.13
CA ILE A 22 9.31 -0.82 -1.14
C ILE A 22 7.93 -1.45 -0.91
N LEU A 23 7.44 -2.28 -1.84
CA LEU A 23 6.08 -2.79 -1.85
C LEU A 23 5.99 -4.21 -1.28
N MET A 24 4.85 -4.51 -0.65
CA MET A 24 4.48 -5.87 -0.27
C MET A 24 2.97 -6.10 -0.41
N LEU A 25 2.59 -7.37 -0.52
CA LEU A 25 1.23 -7.81 -0.36
C LEU A 25 1.02 -8.23 1.11
N ALA A 26 0.37 -7.38 1.90
CA ALA A 26 0.12 -7.59 3.32
C ALA A 26 -1.22 -8.31 3.54
N LEU A 27 -1.24 -9.34 4.38
CA LEU A 27 -2.47 -9.95 4.88
C LEU A 27 -2.86 -9.28 6.21
N VAL A 28 -3.90 -8.47 6.17
CA VAL A 28 -4.38 -7.69 7.32
C VAL A 28 -5.66 -8.33 7.89
N PRO A 29 -5.73 -8.67 9.18
CA PRO A 29 -6.95 -9.15 9.81
C PRO A 29 -8.14 -8.19 9.59
N PRO A 30 -9.37 -8.70 9.35
CA PRO A 30 -9.79 -10.10 9.40
C PRO A 30 -9.64 -10.86 8.06
N SER A 31 -8.54 -10.67 7.32
CA SER A 31 -8.10 -11.40 6.10
C SER A 31 -8.22 -10.61 4.79
N HIS A 32 -8.01 -9.29 4.83
CA HIS A 32 -7.93 -8.48 3.62
C HIS A 32 -6.48 -8.41 3.15
N LEU A 33 -6.25 -8.91 1.93
CA LEU A 33 -5.01 -8.66 1.22
C LEU A 33 -4.95 -7.18 0.83
N GLN A 34 -3.85 -6.51 1.14
CA GLN A 34 -3.60 -5.11 0.82
C GLN A 34 -2.27 -4.99 0.08
N LEU A 35 -2.20 -4.08 -0.89
CA LEU A 35 -0.92 -3.62 -1.43
C LEU A 35 -0.41 -2.55 -0.47
N ALA A 36 0.76 -2.77 0.13
CA ALA A 36 1.25 -1.92 1.20
C ALA A 36 2.74 -1.60 1.05
N VAL A 37 3.19 -0.63 1.84
CA VAL A 37 4.61 -0.28 1.98
C VAL A 37 5.26 -1.21 3.01
N LYS A 38 6.44 -1.74 2.72
CA LYS A 38 7.25 -2.54 3.66
C LYS A 38 7.65 -1.69 4.87
N GLU A 39 7.68 -2.32 6.04
CA GLU A 39 8.10 -1.67 7.28
C GLU A 39 9.52 -1.08 7.15
N GLY A 40 9.70 0.16 7.57
CA GLY A 40 10.97 0.90 7.50
C GLY A 40 11.28 1.52 6.14
N LYS A 41 10.31 1.53 5.20
CA LYS A 41 10.42 2.17 3.87
C LYS A 41 9.48 3.35 3.67
N GLU A 42 8.72 3.73 4.70
CA GLU A 42 7.66 4.73 4.66
C GLU A 42 8.19 6.11 4.22
N ASP A 43 9.34 6.53 4.76
CA ASP A 43 9.96 7.83 4.45
C ASP A 43 10.24 8.01 2.95
N GLN A 44 10.62 6.92 2.27
CA GLN A 44 10.89 6.96 0.83
C GLN A 44 9.62 7.31 0.05
N VAL A 45 8.48 6.78 0.50
CA VAL A 45 7.18 6.97 -0.13
C VAL A 45 6.59 8.34 0.24
N TYR A 46 6.81 8.83 1.45
CA TYR A 46 6.35 10.17 1.86
C TYR A 46 6.96 11.31 1.06
N THR A 47 8.09 11.10 0.39
CA THR A 47 8.60 12.10 -0.58
C THR A 47 7.62 12.34 -1.74
N LYS A 48 6.80 11.34 -2.08
CA LYS A 48 5.82 11.32 -3.19
C LYS A 48 4.36 11.44 -2.74
N LEU A 49 4.08 11.35 -1.45
CA LEU A 49 2.74 11.34 -0.89
C LEU A 49 2.52 12.47 0.10
N ASN A 50 1.29 12.98 0.17
CA ASN A 50 0.83 13.86 1.23
C ASN A 50 -0.06 13.06 2.19
N LYS A 51 0.35 12.97 3.47
CA LYS A 51 -0.44 12.41 4.58
C LYS A 51 -1.39 13.48 5.11
N VAL A 52 -2.67 13.17 5.23
CA VAL A 52 -3.68 14.05 5.83
C VAL A 52 -4.60 13.26 6.76
N GLU A 53 -5.15 13.93 7.77
CA GLU A 53 -6.09 13.30 8.70
C GLU A 53 -7.39 12.89 8.02
N ASN A 54 -7.91 11.72 8.40
CA ASN A 54 -9.17 11.19 7.92
C ASN A 54 -10.35 11.71 8.78
N THR A 55 -10.55 13.02 8.80
CA THR A 55 -11.61 13.67 9.61
C THR A 55 -13.03 13.24 9.21
N LYS A 56 -13.21 12.80 7.96
CA LYS A 56 -14.50 12.31 7.42
C LYS A 56 -14.68 10.79 7.57
N GLY A 57 -13.73 10.08 8.18
CA GLY A 57 -13.74 8.61 8.26
C GLY A 57 -14.77 8.01 9.20
N GLY A 58 -15.47 8.82 10.01
CA GLY A 58 -16.47 8.36 10.98
C GLY A 58 -15.90 7.28 11.90
N LYS A 59 -16.64 6.18 12.09
CA LYS A 59 -16.21 5.03 12.91
C LYS A 59 -14.94 4.34 12.40
N CYS A 60 -14.61 4.49 11.11
CA CYS A 60 -13.41 3.91 10.51
C CYS A 60 -12.16 4.79 10.70
N ALA A 61 -12.30 6.04 11.16
CA ALA A 61 -11.16 6.92 11.40
C ALA A 61 -10.24 6.41 12.52
N SER A 62 -10.77 5.64 13.48
CA SER A 62 -9.93 5.00 14.51
C SER A 62 -9.01 3.92 13.95
N TYR A 63 -9.46 3.22 12.90
CA TYR A 63 -8.71 2.15 12.22
C TYR A 63 -7.89 2.65 11.02
N CYS A 64 -8.36 3.69 10.34
CA CYS A 64 -7.70 4.35 9.21
C CYS A 64 -7.60 5.85 9.48
N PRO A 65 -6.72 6.28 10.41
CA PRO A 65 -6.66 7.67 10.88
C PRO A 65 -6.18 8.66 9.83
N TYR A 66 -5.50 8.19 8.78
CA TYR A 66 -4.98 9.07 7.74
C TYR A 66 -5.30 8.58 6.34
N ILE A 67 -5.36 9.54 5.43
CA ILE A 67 -5.46 9.36 3.98
C ILE A 67 -4.12 9.78 3.37
N VAL A 68 -3.68 9.04 2.35
CA VAL A 68 -2.52 9.44 1.54
C VAL A 68 -2.95 9.87 0.14
N HIS A 69 -2.51 11.05 -0.26
CA HIS A 69 -2.74 11.64 -1.58
C HIS A 69 -1.45 11.68 -2.39
N CYS A 70 -1.58 11.64 -3.71
CA CYS A 70 -0.46 11.89 -4.62
C CYS A 70 0.02 13.33 -4.43
N ARG A 71 1.31 13.54 -4.22
CA ARG A 71 1.89 14.89 -4.14
C ARG A 71 1.83 15.65 -5.46
N GLY A 72 1.82 14.94 -6.59
CA GLY A 72 1.81 15.53 -7.93
C GLY A 72 0.45 16.07 -8.38
N CYS A 73 -0.65 15.37 -8.05
CA CYS A 73 -1.99 15.74 -8.54
C CYS A 73 -3.08 15.77 -7.45
N GLY A 74 -2.76 15.45 -6.20
CA GLY A 74 -3.72 15.43 -5.11
C GLY A 74 -4.67 14.24 -5.07
N SER A 75 -4.60 13.31 -6.04
CA SER A 75 -5.50 12.15 -6.09
C SER A 75 -5.36 11.24 -4.86
N HIS A 76 -6.46 10.68 -4.37
CA HIS A 76 -6.47 9.74 -3.24
C HIS A 76 -5.81 8.42 -3.65
N LEU A 77 -4.68 8.06 -3.04
CA LEU A 77 -3.94 6.85 -3.38
C LEU A 77 -4.12 5.70 -2.39
N GLY A 78 -4.54 6.00 -1.16
CA GLY A 78 -4.59 4.99 -0.11
C GLY A 78 -4.91 5.56 1.26
N ASN A 79 -4.85 4.70 2.26
CA ASN A 79 -5.05 5.05 3.65
C ASN A 79 -3.88 4.55 4.48
N ILE A 80 -3.66 5.15 5.63
CA ILE A 80 -2.78 4.59 6.66
C ILE A 80 -3.68 3.86 7.65
N THR A 81 -3.51 2.54 7.71
CA THR A 81 -4.25 1.66 8.61
C THR A 81 -3.45 1.46 9.90
N LYS A 82 -4.11 1.63 11.04
CA LYS A 82 -3.54 1.34 12.36
C LYS A 82 -3.78 -0.13 12.70
N LEU A 83 -2.71 -0.87 12.89
CA LEU A 83 -2.68 -2.29 13.26
C LEU A 83 -2.02 -2.45 14.62
N ALA A 84 -2.81 -2.63 15.67
CA ALA A 84 -2.34 -2.72 17.06
C ALA A 84 -1.31 -1.63 17.41
N SER A 85 -0.01 -1.94 17.34
CA SER A 85 1.12 -1.07 17.65
C SER A 85 1.81 -0.41 16.43
N LYS A 86 1.32 -0.62 15.20
CA LYS A 86 1.96 -0.13 13.97
C LYS A 86 0.99 0.60 13.04
N GLU A 87 1.52 1.50 12.23
CA GLU A 87 0.83 2.10 11.10
C GLU A 87 1.29 1.44 9.80
N LEU A 88 0.36 1.14 8.90
CA LEU A 88 0.64 0.54 7.60
C LEU A 88 0.05 1.39 6.49
N ILE A 89 0.87 1.83 5.53
CA ILE A 89 0.40 2.55 4.35
C ILE A 89 -0.19 1.54 3.37
N CYS A 90 -1.50 1.57 3.20
CA CYS A 90 -2.27 0.67 2.33
C CYS A 90 -2.77 1.42 1.09
N PHE A 91 -2.39 0.93 -0.08
CA PHE A 91 -2.72 1.51 -1.37
C PHE A 91 -4.05 1.00 -1.94
N LYS A 92 -4.83 1.92 -2.53
CA LYS A 92 -6.04 1.61 -3.29
C LYS A 92 -5.67 1.26 -4.73
N ILE A 93 -5.68 -0.03 -5.05
CA ILE A 93 -5.28 -0.55 -6.37
C ILE A 93 -6.02 0.12 -7.55
N GLU A 94 -7.28 0.53 -7.36
CA GLU A 94 -8.12 1.16 -8.40
C GLU A 94 -7.63 2.54 -8.86
N ASN A 95 -6.83 3.21 -8.03
CA ASN A 95 -6.26 4.54 -8.25
C ASN A 95 -4.79 4.49 -8.69
N LEU A 96 -4.31 3.29 -8.99
CA LEU A 96 -2.91 3.00 -9.25
C LEU A 96 -2.75 2.11 -10.47
N TYR A 97 -1.52 2.04 -10.99
CA TYR A 97 -1.11 0.95 -11.86
C TYR A 97 0.30 0.50 -11.51
N ILE A 98 0.59 -0.77 -11.78
CA ILE A 98 1.94 -1.31 -11.73
C ILE A 98 2.48 -1.33 -13.15
N PHE A 99 3.70 -0.83 -13.34
CA PHE A 99 4.42 -0.94 -14.60
C PHE A 99 5.49 -2.01 -14.46
N HIS A 100 5.51 -2.98 -15.37
CA HIS A 100 6.51 -4.04 -15.39
C HIS A 100 6.70 -4.52 -16.83
N ASN A 101 7.96 -4.63 -17.28
CA ASN A 101 8.32 -5.11 -18.62
C ASN A 101 7.54 -4.47 -19.78
N GLY A 102 7.27 -3.16 -19.71
CA GLY A 102 6.53 -2.44 -20.76
C GLY A 102 5.01 -2.51 -20.63
N GLU A 103 4.49 -3.28 -19.68
CA GLU A 103 3.05 -3.47 -19.47
C GLU A 103 2.52 -2.68 -18.27
N LYS A 104 1.31 -2.13 -18.41
CA LYS A 104 0.54 -1.51 -17.32
C LYS A 104 -0.48 -2.50 -16.76
N ILE A 105 -0.34 -2.84 -15.49
CA ILE A 105 -1.28 -3.68 -14.75
C ILE A 105 -2.24 -2.76 -13.99
N ILE A 106 -3.50 -2.72 -14.41
CA ILE A 106 -4.57 -1.90 -13.82
C ILE A 106 -5.68 -2.82 -13.33
N SER A 107 -6.22 -2.60 -12.12
CA SER A 107 -7.35 -3.36 -11.62
C SER A 107 -8.15 -2.60 -10.58
N LYS A 108 -9.45 -2.89 -10.51
CA LYS A 108 -10.32 -2.43 -9.41
C LYS A 108 -10.24 -3.31 -8.16
N LYS A 109 -9.70 -4.52 -8.28
CA LYS A 109 -9.65 -5.51 -7.18
C LYS A 109 -8.27 -6.16 -7.11
N LEU A 110 -7.63 -6.10 -5.95
CA LEU A 110 -6.29 -6.66 -5.74
C LEU A 110 -6.27 -8.17 -5.96
N ALA A 111 -7.31 -8.88 -5.52
CA ALA A 111 -7.44 -10.33 -5.70
C ALA A 111 -7.34 -10.78 -7.17
N LYS A 112 -7.76 -9.93 -8.13
CA LYS A 112 -7.69 -10.25 -9.56
C LYS A 112 -6.28 -10.14 -10.15
N VAL A 113 -5.39 -9.40 -9.51
CA VAL A 113 -4.02 -9.14 -10.01
C VAL A 113 -2.94 -9.70 -9.10
N ARG A 114 -3.31 -10.33 -7.98
CA ARG A 114 -2.39 -10.90 -7.00
C ARG A 114 -1.26 -11.73 -7.64
N ALA A 115 -1.60 -12.75 -8.43
CA ALA A 115 -0.62 -13.63 -9.06
C ALA A 115 0.37 -12.84 -9.93
N ARG A 116 -0.13 -11.87 -10.70
CA ARG A 116 0.71 -10.99 -11.53
C ARG A 116 1.65 -10.11 -10.70
N LEU A 117 1.21 -9.64 -9.54
CA LEU A 117 2.05 -8.87 -8.63
C LEU A 117 3.16 -9.73 -8.01
N GLU A 118 2.85 -10.98 -7.67
CA GLU A 118 3.85 -11.95 -7.22
C GLU A 118 4.88 -12.24 -8.32
N GLU A 119 4.46 -12.42 -9.58
CA GLU A 119 5.34 -12.56 -10.75
C GLU A 119 6.23 -11.33 -10.98
N CYS A 120 5.74 -10.14 -10.65
CA CYS A 120 6.51 -8.88 -10.68
C CYS A 120 7.57 -8.79 -9.56
N GLY A 121 7.62 -9.78 -8.66
CA GLY A 121 8.51 -9.82 -7.50
C GLY A 121 8.01 -9.01 -6.30
N ILE A 122 6.70 -8.72 -6.22
CA ILE A 122 6.10 -8.13 -5.02
C ILE A 122 5.73 -9.26 -4.07
N GLU A 123 6.49 -9.37 -2.99
CA GLU A 123 6.38 -10.47 -2.03
C GLU A 123 5.12 -10.39 -1.17
N VAL A 124 4.58 -11.55 -0.81
CA VAL A 124 3.50 -11.67 0.18
C VAL A 124 4.11 -11.74 1.58
N TYR A 125 3.78 -10.77 2.42
CA TYR A 125 4.23 -10.76 3.80
C TYR A 125 3.08 -11.23 4.72
N ARG A 126 3.28 -12.38 5.37
CA ARG A 126 2.24 -13.05 6.19
C ARG A 126 2.17 -12.58 7.64
N GLN A 127 2.95 -11.59 8.06
CA GLN A 127 3.04 -11.22 9.48
C GLN A 127 2.55 -9.79 9.74
N CYS A 128 1.23 -9.61 9.82
CA CYS A 128 0.61 -8.60 10.66
C CYS A 128 -0.04 -9.33 11.83
N ILE A 129 0.76 -10.09 12.60
CA ILE A 129 0.25 -10.79 13.79
C ILE A 129 -0.07 -9.73 14.83
N VAL A 130 -1.34 -9.72 15.23
CA VAL A 130 -1.84 -9.11 16.45
C VAL A 130 -1.04 -9.73 17.60
N LYS A 131 -0.02 -9.06 18.13
CA LYS A 131 0.45 -9.39 19.48
C LYS A 131 -0.65 -8.93 20.42
N THR A 132 -1.60 -9.81 20.72
CA THR A 132 -2.30 -9.74 22.00
C THR A 132 -1.22 -9.99 23.05
N SER A 133 -0.66 -8.91 23.60
CA SER A 133 -0.06 -8.96 24.93
C SER A 133 -1.18 -9.35 25.88
N VAL A 134 -1.26 -10.64 26.20
CA VAL A 134 -1.83 -11.06 27.47
C VAL A 134 -0.83 -10.65 28.52
N ASP A 135 -1.16 -9.61 29.28
CA ASP A 135 -0.46 -9.26 30.52
C ASP A 135 -0.57 -10.45 31.48
N PRO A 136 0.52 -11.00 32.02
CA PRO A 136 0.44 -11.88 33.18
C PRO A 136 0.16 -11.02 34.42
N LEU A 137 -0.99 -11.30 35.06
CA LEU A 137 -1.29 -10.89 36.43
C LEU A 137 -0.35 -11.57 37.43
#